data_AF-A0A4D4KZL0-F1
#
_entry.id   AF-A0A4D4KZL0-F1
#
_cell.length_a   1.000
_cell.length_b   1.000
_cell.length_c   1.000
_cell.angle_alpha   90.00
_cell.angle_beta   90.00
_cell.angle_gamma   90.00
#
_symmetry.space_group_name_H-M   'P 1'
#
loop_
_entity.id
_entity.type
_entity.pdbx_description
1 polymer ?
#
loop_
_entity_poly.entity_id
_entity_poly.type
_entity_poly.pdbx_seq_one_letter_code
_entity_poly.pdbx_strand_id
1 'polypeptide(L)'
;MPVTPGEPKENEHFRHPVTTQGDVTVFEPVRSGSAVTVPILVTNRGDQRAFYEVAVRITGAHGFDTTVRMKSEAVGLYPGTSWPAELTARDPGSPVPDNPR
;
A
#
# COMPACT_ATOMS: atom_id res chain seq x y z
N MET A 1 -33.51 15.40 5.07
CA MET A 1 -32.64 14.86 4.01
C MET A 1 -31.81 13.76 4.63
N PRO A 2 -31.91 12.50 4.19
CA PRO A 2 -31.03 11.46 4.72
C PRO A 2 -29.63 11.72 4.17
N VAL A 3 -28.66 11.86 5.08
CA VAL A 3 -27.25 11.90 4.74
C VAL A 3 -26.88 10.50 4.23
N THR A 4 -26.43 10.41 2.99
CA THR A 4 -25.81 9.19 2.46
C THR A 4 -24.67 8.81 3.41
N PRO A 5 -24.66 7.61 3.99
CA PRO A 5 -23.50 7.14 4.76
C PRO A 5 -22.30 7.19 3.84
N GLY A 6 -21.25 7.92 4.27
CA GLY A 6 -20.07 8.17 3.45
C GLY A 6 -19.61 6.89 2.78
N GLU A 7 -19.57 6.92 1.45
CA GLU A 7 -18.72 6.01 0.68
C GLU A 7 -17.36 5.95 1.39
N PRO A 8 -16.83 4.75 1.66
CA PRO A 8 -15.47 4.67 2.17
C PRO A 8 -14.60 5.46 1.19
N LYS A 9 -13.65 6.25 1.70
CA LYS A 9 -12.61 6.89 0.88
C LYS A 9 -11.66 5.87 0.22
N GLU A 10 -12.12 4.66 -0.03
CA GLU A 10 -11.65 3.80 -1.11
C GLU A 10 -11.98 4.56 -2.41
N ASN A 11 -11.06 5.26 -3.08
CA ASN A 11 -10.25 4.65 -4.13
C ASN A 11 -9.57 5.74 -4.99
N GLU A 12 -9.15 6.89 -4.44
CA GLU A 12 -8.36 7.85 -5.25
C GLU A 12 -6.90 7.41 -5.36
N HIS A 13 -6.35 6.84 -4.29
CA HIS A 13 -4.96 6.39 -4.27
C HIS A 13 -4.76 5.01 -4.91
N PHE A 14 -5.82 4.23 -5.13
CA PHE A 14 -5.79 2.88 -5.72
C PHE A 14 -6.08 2.87 -7.23
N ARG A 15 -5.81 3.97 -7.96
CA ARG A 15 -6.16 4.08 -9.39
C ARG A 15 -5.02 3.74 -10.34
N HIS A 16 -3.78 4.00 -9.93
CA HIS A 16 -2.61 3.84 -10.78
C HIS A 16 -1.75 2.70 -10.24
N PRO A 17 -2.02 1.44 -10.63
CA PRO A 17 -1.16 0.32 -10.24
C PRO A 17 0.21 0.50 -10.91
N VAL A 18 1.26 0.58 -10.10
CA VAL A 18 2.65 0.66 -10.54
C VAL A 18 3.16 -0.73 -10.88
N THR A 19 2.82 -1.71 -10.04
CA THR A 19 3.23 -3.10 -10.24
C THR A 19 2.26 -4.07 -9.59
N THR A 20 2.24 -5.31 -10.08
CA THR A 20 1.51 -6.42 -9.47
C THR A 20 2.45 -7.61 -9.39
N GLN A 21 2.57 -8.19 -8.20
CA GLN A 21 3.36 -9.39 -7.95
C GLN A 21 2.50 -10.41 -7.21
N GLY A 22 2.08 -11.44 -7.94
CA GLY A 22 1.17 -12.46 -7.41
C GLY A 22 -0.17 -11.85 -6.96
N ASP A 23 -0.47 -12.02 -5.68
CA ASP A 23 -1.68 -11.53 -5.02
C ASP A 23 -1.57 -10.07 -4.56
N VAL A 24 -0.41 -9.43 -4.72
CA VAL A 24 -0.15 -8.07 -4.25
C VAL A 24 -0.14 -7.10 -5.43
N THR A 25 -0.94 -6.04 -5.33
CA THR A 25 -0.92 -4.90 -6.26
C THR A 25 -0.40 -3.68 -5.51
N VAL A 26 0.59 -3.01 -6.07
CA VAL A 26 1.18 -1.78 -5.53
C VAL A 26 0.76 -0.62 -6.41
N PHE A 27 0.29 0.46 -5.78
CA PHE A 27 -0.18 1.67 -6.46
C PHE A 27 0.82 2.80 -6.34
N GLU A 28 0.58 3.86 -7.10
CA GLU A 28 1.44 5.04 -7.11
C GLU A 28 1.66 5.57 -5.68
N PRO A 29 2.92 5.71 -5.25
CA PRO A 29 3.23 6.24 -3.94
C PRO A 29 2.82 7.73 -3.88
N VAL A 30 2.14 8.10 -2.80
CA VAL A 30 1.66 9.45 -2.55
C VAL A 30 2.54 10.10 -1.50
N ARG A 31 3.12 11.25 -1.82
CA ARG A 31 3.84 12.05 -0.83
C ARG A 31 2.85 12.73 0.11
N SER A 32 3.00 12.48 1.41
CA SER A 32 2.24 13.13 2.48
C SER A 32 3.21 13.90 3.39
N GLY A 33 3.52 15.14 3.00
CA GLY A 33 4.48 16.00 3.71
C GLY A 33 5.89 15.40 3.76
N SER A 34 6.30 14.99 4.96
CA SER A 34 7.59 14.34 5.26
C SER A 34 7.53 12.81 5.26
N ALA A 35 6.47 12.22 4.71
CA ALA A 35 6.33 10.78 4.53
C ALA A 35 5.92 10.43 3.09
N VAL A 36 6.22 9.20 2.68
CA VAL A 36 5.66 8.58 1.47
C VAL A 36 4.66 7.53 1.90
N THR A 37 3.43 7.61 1.43
CA THR A 37 2.40 6.60 1.65
C THR A 37 2.26 5.78 0.37
N VAL A 38 2.45 4.47 0.46
CA VAL A 38 2.30 3.54 -0.66
C VAL A 38 1.02 2.73 -0.45
N PRO A 39 -0.02 2.95 -1.25
CA PRO A 39 -1.21 2.13 -1.22
C PRO A 39 -0.90 0.77 -1.85
N ILE A 40 -1.31 -0.30 -1.18
CA ILE A 40 -1.18 -1.66 -1.67
C ILE A 40 -2.48 -2.43 -1.44
N LEU A 41 -2.85 -3.25 -2.41
CA LEU A 41 -4.02 -4.11 -2.35
C LEU A 41 -3.55 -5.55 -2.40
N VAL A 42 -3.85 -6.32 -1.36
CA VAL A 42 -3.58 -7.76 -1.35
C VAL A 42 -4.89 -8.48 -1.59
N THR A 43 -4.99 -9.23 -2.69
CA THR A 43 -6.17 -10.02 -3.03
C THR A 43 -5.79 -11.49 -2.99
N ASN A 44 -6.37 -12.25 -2.06
CA ASN A 44 -6.13 -13.69 -2.02
C ASN A 44 -6.88 -14.37 -3.19
N ARG A 45 -6.14 -14.72 -4.25
CA ARG A 45 -6.69 -15.42 -5.42
C ARG A 45 -6.58 -16.95 -5.30
N GLY A 46 -6.03 -17.46 -4.21
CA GLY A 46 -5.96 -18.88 -3.93
C GLY A 46 -7.26 -19.41 -3.34
N ASP A 47 -7.36 -20.75 -3.27
CA ASP A 47 -8.53 -21.45 -2.75
C ASP A 47 -8.49 -21.66 -1.23
N GLN A 48 -7.40 -21.24 -0.58
CA GLN A 48 -7.17 -21.40 0.85
C GLN A 48 -6.85 -20.08 1.53
N ARG A 49 -7.12 -20.03 2.83
CA ARG A 49 -6.73 -18.90 3.67
C ARG A 49 -5.21 -18.76 3.70
N ALA A 50 -4.72 -17.54 3.46
CA ALA A 50 -3.29 -17.26 3.40
C ALA A 50 -2.90 -16.06 4.26
N PHE A 51 -1.66 -16.08 4.75
CA PHE A 51 -1.04 -14.95 5.42
C PHE A 51 -0.03 -14.35 4.45
N TYR A 52 -0.05 -13.03 4.34
CA TYR A 52 0.80 -12.29 3.41
C TYR A 52 1.82 -11.48 4.20
N GLU A 53 3.08 -11.56 3.78
CA GLU A 53 4.12 -10.64 4.20
C GLU A 53 4.56 -9.86 2.97
N VAL A 54 4.34 -8.55 3.00
CA VAL A 54 4.67 -7.66 1.90
C VAL A 54 5.82 -6.77 2.33
N ALA A 55 6.89 -6.77 1.55
CA ALA A 55 8.00 -5.84 1.72
C ALA A 55 8.05 -4.92 0.49
N VAL A 56 7.83 -3.63 0.70
CA VAL A 56 7.91 -2.62 -0.35
C VAL A 56 9.17 -1.80 -0.10
N ARG A 57 10.11 -1.86 -1.05
CA ARG A 57 11.26 -0.99 -1.08
C ARG A 57 10.91 0.24 -1.90
N ILE A 58 11.01 1.41 -1.29
CA ILE A 58 10.73 2.70 -1.89
C ILE A 58 12.06 3.37 -2.12
N THR A 59 12.32 3.72 -3.37
CA THR A 59 13.53 4.43 -3.76
C THR A 59 13.17 5.77 -4.37
N GLY A 60 14.00 6.77 -4.19
CA GLY A 60 13.79 8.07 -4.81
C GLY A 60 15.05 8.88 -4.99
N ALA A 61 14.89 10.04 -5.62
CA ALA A 61 15.97 11.00 -5.81
C ALA A 61 16.61 11.38 -4.47
N HIS A 62 17.89 11.79 -4.51
CA HIS A 62 18.67 12.18 -3.33
C HIS A 62 18.99 11.05 -2.34
N GLY A 63 18.90 9.78 -2.75
CA GLY A 63 19.33 8.64 -1.93
C GLY A 63 18.28 8.16 -0.94
N PHE A 64 17.02 8.57 -1.10
CA PHE A 64 15.92 8.00 -0.34
C PHE A 64 15.77 6.52 -0.69
N ASP A 65 16.06 5.63 0.26
CA ASP A 65 15.94 4.19 0.13
C ASP A 65 15.43 3.64 1.46
N THR A 66 14.15 3.29 1.48
CA THR A 66 13.49 2.79 2.68
C THR A 66 12.69 1.55 2.34
N THR A 67 12.73 0.57 3.21
CA THR A 67 11.94 -0.65 3.06
C THR A 67 10.91 -0.71 4.16
N VAL A 68 9.64 -0.63 3.77
CA VAL A 68 8.51 -0.83 4.67
C VAL A 68 8.01 -2.25 4.53
N ARG A 69 7.72 -2.87 5.66
CA ARG A 69 7.18 -4.23 5.71
C ARG A 69 5.83 -4.21 6.36
N MET A 70 4.92 -4.98 5.80
CA MET A 70 3.61 -5.26 6.34
C MET A 70 3.43 -6.76 6.45
N LYS A 71 2.70 -7.18 7.46
CA LYS A 71 2.15 -8.52 7.54
C LYS A 71 0.64 -8.39 7.60
N SER A 72 -0.07 -9.24 6.88
CA SER A 72 -1.51 -9.41 7.05
C SER A 72 -1.80 -9.63 8.53
N GLU A 73 -2.89 -9.05 9.02
CA GLU A 73 -3.29 -9.12 10.42
C GLU A 73 -3.36 -10.56 10.95
N ALA A 74 -3.50 -10.71 12.28
CA ALA A 74 -3.56 -12.02 12.96
C ALA A 74 -4.61 -12.97 12.37
N VAL A 75 -5.61 -12.42 11.67
CA VAL A 75 -6.54 -13.16 10.84
C VAL A 75 -6.09 -13.08 9.37
N GLY A 76 -5.51 -14.18 8.86
CA GLY A 76 -5.14 -14.29 7.43
C GLY A 76 -6.32 -14.06 6.48
N LEU A 77 -6.04 -13.67 5.24
CA LEU A 77 -7.04 -13.33 4.22
C LEU A 77 -7.75 -14.58 3.71
N TYR A 78 -9.08 -14.50 3.60
CA TYR A 78 -9.89 -15.55 3.02
C TYR A 78 -9.84 -15.55 1.49
N PRO A 79 -10.05 -16.70 0.83
CA PRO A 79 -10.18 -16.78 -0.63
C PRO A 79 -11.15 -15.75 -1.19
N GLY A 80 -10.73 -15.04 -2.24
CA GLY A 80 -11.53 -14.02 -2.92
C GLY A 80 -11.66 -12.69 -2.17
N THR A 81 -11.09 -12.56 -0.96
CA THR A 81 -11.09 -11.29 -0.22
C THR A 81 -9.89 -10.43 -0.60
N SER A 82 -10.12 -9.12 -0.58
CA SER A 82 -9.06 -8.13 -0.76
C SER A 82 -8.87 -7.35 0.53
N TRP A 83 -7.62 -7.05 0.84
CA TRP A 83 -7.22 -6.23 1.96
C TRP A 83 -6.47 -5.00 1.42
N PRO A 84 -7.11 -3.82 1.44
CA PRO A 84 -6.42 -2.57 1.16
C PRO A 84 -5.56 -2.20 2.38
N ALA A 85 -4.30 -1.87 2.13
CA ALA A 85 -3.37 -1.41 3.15
C ALA A 85 -2.55 -0.23 2.64
N GLU A 86 -2.17 0.66 3.54
CA GLU A 86 -1.35 1.82 3.22
C GLU A 86 -0.04 1.74 4.00
N LEU A 87 1.08 1.67 3.30
CA LEU A 87 2.40 1.65 3.92
C LEU A 87 2.97 3.04 3.98
N THR A 88 3.11 3.57 5.19
CA THR A 88 3.78 4.86 5.39
C THR A 88 5.26 4.65 5.63
N ALA A 89 6.08 5.15 4.73
CA ALA A 89 7.52 5.17 4.84
C ALA A 89 8.04 6.56 5.19
N ARG A 90 8.95 6.61 6.15
CA ARG A 90 9.65 7.82 6.59
C ARG A 90 11.12 7.50 6.69
N ASP A 91 11.96 8.33 6.07
CA ASP A 91 13.40 8.29 6.32
C ASP A 91 13.77 9.54 7.15
N PRO A 92 14.12 9.40 8.44
CA PRO A 92 14.51 10.53 9.27
C PRO A 92 15.86 11.15 8.84
N GLY A 93 16.64 10.48 7.98
CA GLY A 93 17.95 10.94 7.51
C GLY A 93 17.93 11.69 6.18
N SER A 94 16.86 11.58 5.39
CA SER A 94 16.80 12.13 4.02
C SER A 94 15.47 12.83 3.74
N PRO A 95 15.47 13.92 2.94
CA PRO A 95 14.23 14.55 2.52
C PRO A 95 13.42 13.57 1.66
N VAL A 96 12.09 13.57 1.87
CA VAL A 96 11.18 12.77 1.06
C VAL A 96 11.21 13.22 -0.40
N PRO A 97 11.37 12.30 -1.38
CA PRO A 97 11.40 12.63 -2.79
C PRO A 97 10.13 13.32 -3.27
N ASP A 98 10.27 14.29 -4.18
CA ASP A 98 9.12 14.91 -4.85
C ASP A 98 8.37 13.93 -5.77
N ASN A 99 9.06 12.89 -6.26
CA ASN A 99 8.49 11.87 -7.16
C ASN A 99 9.00 10.45 -6.80
N PRO A 100 8.44 9.82 -5.75
CA PRO A 100 8.80 8.45 -5.37
C PRO A 100 8.34 7.44 -6.44
N ARG A 101 9.12 6.36 -6.64
CA ARG A 101 8.83 5.30 -7.61
C ARG A 101 9.08 3.92 -7.02
#